data_AF-A0A094ZT27-F1
#
_entry.id   AF-A0A094ZT27-F1
#
_cell.length_a   1.000
_cell.length_b   1.000
_cell.length_c   1.000
_cell.angle_alpha   90.00
_cell.angle_beta   90.00
_cell.angle_gamma   90.00
#
_symmetry.space_group_name_H-M   'P 1'
#
loop_
_entity.id
_entity.type
_entity.pdbx_description
1 polymer ?
#
loop_
_entity_poly.entity_id
_entity_poly.type
_entity_poly.pdbx_seq_one_letter_code
_entity_poly.pdbx_strand_id
1 'polypeptide(L)'
;YTGGDNSIEARFFNLIDDLGLYENVRSATRWRNSQTPSRLDCVFTNEEFLVDNLSILAPLGKSDHAVIAFSFVIKTKLRYPNNNLRWNFKRLNVPALHDYLQQV
;
A
#
# COMPACT_ATOMS: atom_id res chain seq x y z
N TYR A 1 1.87 24.41 -15.94
CA TYR A 1 1.28 23.47 -16.91
C TYR A 1 -0.18 23.83 -16.99
N THR A 2 -0.63 24.50 -18.05
CA THR A 2 -2.03 24.94 -18.19
C THR A 2 -2.73 24.02 -19.18
N GLY A 3 -3.02 22.79 -18.73
CA GLY A 3 -4.16 22.08 -19.29
C GLY A 3 -5.40 22.87 -18.87
N GLY A 4 -6.34 23.13 -19.78
CA GLY A 4 -7.57 23.82 -19.42
C GLY A 4 -8.29 23.11 -18.27
N ASP A 5 -9.17 23.80 -17.55
CA ASP A 5 -9.79 23.31 -16.29
C ASP A 5 -10.47 21.93 -16.38
N ASN A 6 -10.75 21.44 -17.59
CA ASN A 6 -11.33 20.13 -17.87
C ASN A 6 -10.35 19.07 -18.39
N SER A 7 -9.04 19.33 -18.33
CA SER A 7 -8.03 18.33 -18.72
C SER A 7 -8.02 17.15 -17.76
N ILE A 8 -7.51 16.01 -18.20
CA ILE A 8 -7.40 14.81 -17.35
C ILE A 8 -6.49 15.10 -16.16
N GLU A 9 -5.42 15.87 -16.37
CA GLU A 9 -4.48 16.29 -15.35
C GLU A 9 -5.16 17.18 -14.31
N ALA A 10 -5.91 18.19 -14.74
CA ALA A 10 -6.65 19.07 -13.84
C ALA A 10 -7.66 18.27 -13.01
N ARG A 11 -8.41 17.36 -13.63
CA ARG A 11 -9.36 16.48 -12.94
C ARG A 11 -8.68 15.54 -11.95
N PHE A 12 -7.48 15.04 -12.27
CA PHE A 12 -6.71 14.20 -11.36
C PHE A 12 -6.26 14.98 -10.11
N PHE A 13 -5.72 16.19 -10.29
CA PHE A 13 -5.35 17.04 -9.16
C PHE A 13 -6.55 17.46 -8.31
N ASN A 14 -7.66 17.84 -8.95
CA ASN A 14 -8.89 18.18 -8.24
C ASN A 14 -9.41 16.98 -7.43
N LEU A 15 -9.37 15.77 -7.99
CA LEU A 15 -9.80 14.57 -7.27
C LEU A 15 -8.94 14.28 -6.03
N ILE A 16 -7.62 14.49 -6.12
CA ILE A 16 -6.71 14.30 -4.97
C ILE A 16 -7.08 15.30 -3.86
N ASP A 17 -7.33 16.55 -4.21
CA ASP A 17 -7.72 17.62 -3.29
C ASP A 17 -9.11 17.37 -2.68
N ASP A 18 -10.11 17.04 -3.51
CA ASP A 18 -11.48 16.71 -3.09
C ASP A 18 -11.52 15.55 -2.09
N LEU A 19 -10.63 14.56 -2.26
CA LEU A 19 -10.52 13.42 -1.35
C LEU A 19 -9.65 13.68 -0.12
N GLY A 20 -9.01 14.85 -0.03
CA GLY A 20 -8.08 15.20 1.04
C GLY A 20 -6.88 14.26 1.14
N LEU A 21 -6.41 13.73 0.00
CA LEU A 21 -5.30 12.79 -0.03
C LEU A 21 -3.96 13.51 0.06
N TYR A 22 -3.07 12.97 0.88
CA TYR A 22 -1.71 13.43 1.05
C TYR A 22 -0.77 12.74 0.05
N GLU A 23 -0.04 13.52 -0.74
CA GLU A 23 0.97 13.03 -1.70
C GLU A 23 2.35 12.91 -1.04
N ASN A 24 2.82 11.67 -0.86
CA ASN A 24 4.05 11.40 -0.10
C ASN A 24 5.34 11.52 -0.94
N VAL A 25 5.27 11.26 -2.24
CA VAL A 25 6.44 11.29 -3.13
C VAL A 25 6.67 12.71 -3.65
N ARG A 26 7.79 13.34 -3.32
CA ARG A 26 8.12 14.71 -3.78
C ARG A 26 9.30 14.79 -4.75
N SER A 27 10.00 13.68 -4.95
CA SER A 27 11.19 13.58 -5.79
C SER A 27 10.85 13.01 -7.17
N ALA A 28 11.76 13.16 -8.14
CA ALA A 28 11.65 12.43 -9.40
C ALA A 28 11.61 10.91 -9.13
N THR A 29 10.88 10.18 -9.96
CA THR A 29 10.76 8.72 -9.89
C THR A 29 11.16 8.05 -11.20
N ARG A 30 11.43 8.84 -12.26
CA ARG A 30 11.82 8.35 -13.55
C ARG A 30 13.07 9.06 -14.08
N TRP A 31 14.07 8.28 -14.45
CA TRP A 31 15.33 8.69 -15.08
C TRP A 31 15.54 7.93 -16.37
N ARG A 32 15.38 8.61 -17.50
CA ARG A 32 15.68 8.07 -18.82
C ARG A 32 16.86 8.81 -19.41
N ASN A 33 17.74 8.07 -20.10
CA ASN A 33 18.95 8.64 -20.73
C ASN A 33 18.62 9.89 -21.53
N SER A 34 19.35 10.97 -21.23
CA SER A 34 19.22 12.27 -21.91
C SER A 34 17.84 12.93 -21.79
N GLN A 35 16.99 12.48 -20.88
CA GLN A 35 15.74 13.16 -20.52
C GLN A 35 15.86 13.83 -19.15
N THR A 36 15.15 14.94 -18.97
CA THR A 36 14.98 15.55 -17.66
C THR A 36 14.25 14.57 -16.73
N PRO A 37 14.75 14.32 -15.51
CA PRO A 37 14.06 13.49 -14.55
C PRO A 37 12.63 13.98 -14.29
N SER A 38 11.69 13.06 -14.13
CA SER A 38 10.27 13.37 -13.92
C SER A 38 9.69 12.58 -12.76
N ARG A 39 8.67 13.14 -12.11
CA ARG A 39 7.88 12.46 -11.07
C ARG A 39 6.59 11.96 -11.70
N LEU A 40 6.53 10.65 -11.96
CA LEU A 40 5.37 10.01 -12.61
C LEU A 40 4.69 8.99 -11.69
N ASP A 41 5.35 8.60 -10.61
CA ASP A 41 4.84 7.64 -9.64
C ASP A 41 4.51 8.37 -8.33
N CYS A 42 3.32 8.16 -7.80
CA CYS A 42 2.81 8.82 -6.60
C CYS A 42 2.39 7.79 -5.55
N VAL A 43 2.51 8.16 -4.27
CA VAL A 43 1.96 7.40 -3.14
C VAL A 43 1.02 8.31 -2.37
N PHE A 44 -0.27 7.98 -2.38
CA PHE A 44 -1.31 8.75 -1.68
C PHE A 44 -1.75 8.04 -0.40
N THR A 45 -1.91 8.82 0.66
CA THR A 45 -2.49 8.37 1.94
C THR A 45 -3.54 9.36 2.41
N ASN A 46 -4.49 8.92 3.24
CA ASN A 46 -5.47 9.81 3.86
C ASN A 46 -4.89 10.60 5.04
N GLU A 47 -3.74 10.19 5.58
CA GLU A 47 -3.02 10.88 6.65
C GLU A 47 -1.53 10.96 6.29
N GLU A 48 -0.88 12.09 6.61
CA GLU A 48 0.53 12.37 6.30
C GLU A 48 1.49 11.39 6.97
N PHE A 49 1.21 10.96 8.21
CA PHE A 49 2.15 10.19 9.02
C PHE A 49 2.10 8.66 8.78
N LEU A 50 1.32 8.20 7.80
CA LEU A 50 1.21 6.77 7.50
C LEU A 50 2.38 6.24 6.67
N VAL A 51 3.16 7.12 6.06
CA VAL A 51 4.36 6.77 5.29
C VAL A 51 5.56 7.35 6.02
N ASP A 52 6.48 6.48 6.42
CA ASP A 52 7.73 6.85 7.08
C ASP A 52 8.93 6.29 6.32
N ASN A 53 10.12 6.86 6.51
CA ASN A 53 11.37 6.43 5.88
C ASN A 53 11.27 6.30 4.33
N LEU A 54 10.54 7.19 3.68
CA LEU A 54 10.40 7.18 2.22
C LEU A 54 11.74 7.46 1.55
N SER A 55 12.12 6.60 0.61
CA SER A 55 13.35 6.69 -0.16
C SER A 55 13.09 6.34 -1.63
N ILE A 56 13.79 7.04 -2.52
CA ILE A 56 13.81 6.73 -3.96
C ILE A 56 15.13 6.02 -4.24
N LEU A 57 15.06 4.74 -4.58
CA LEU A 57 16.21 3.89 -4.82
C LEU A 57 16.46 3.71 -6.32
N ALA A 58 17.62 3.17 -6.68
CA ALA A 58 17.97 2.90 -8.06
C ALA A 58 16.90 2.00 -8.75
N PRO A 59 16.65 2.18 -10.06
CA PRO A 59 15.77 1.32 -10.82
C PRO A 59 16.17 -0.15 -10.77
N LEU A 60 15.18 -1.05 -10.85
CA LEU A 60 15.46 -2.48 -10.98
C LEU A 60 15.84 -2.83 -12.43
N GLY A 61 17.02 -3.42 -12.59
CA GLY A 61 17.51 -3.89 -13.89
C GLY A 61 17.65 -2.76 -14.91
N LYS A 62 16.85 -2.83 -15.98
CA LYS A 62 16.85 -1.85 -17.10
C LYS A 62 15.66 -0.88 -17.06
N SER A 63 14.89 -0.87 -15.98
CA SER A 63 13.79 0.09 -15.80
C SER A 63 14.33 1.51 -15.81
N ASP A 64 13.57 2.45 -16.38
CA ASP A 64 13.79 3.89 -16.22
C ASP A 64 13.03 4.46 -15.01
N HIS A 65 12.15 3.67 -14.37
CA HIS A 65 11.49 4.01 -13.11
C HIS A 65 12.29 3.49 -11.90
N ALA A 66 12.52 4.39 -10.96
CA ALA A 66 13.11 4.13 -9.66
C ALA A 66 12.18 3.34 -8.75
N VAL A 67 12.78 2.70 -7.75
CA VAL A 67 12.02 2.00 -6.70
C VAL A 67 11.64 3.01 -5.62
N ILE A 68 10.35 3.09 -5.29
CA ILE A 68 9.89 3.80 -4.10
C ILE A 68 9.85 2.80 -2.94
N ALA A 69 10.64 3.03 -1.91
CA ALA A 69 10.67 2.21 -0.70
C ALA A 69 10.27 3.06 0.51
N PHE A 70 9.39 2.55 1.36
CA PHE A 70 8.93 3.23 2.57
C PHE A 70 8.42 2.23 3.60
N SER A 71 8.35 2.68 4.86
CA SER A 71 7.67 1.98 5.95
C SER A 71 6.24 2.47 6.04
N PHE A 72 5.27 1.55 6.05
CA PHE A 72 3.86 1.90 6.26
C PHE A 72 3.49 1.76 7.73
N VAL A 73 3.09 2.87 8.35
CA VAL A 73 2.77 2.95 9.78
C VAL A 73 1.30 2.58 9.98
N ILE A 74 1.04 1.45 10.64
CA ILE A 74 -0.33 0.97 10.89
C ILE A 74 -0.63 1.04 12.39
N LYS A 75 -1.67 1.79 12.76
CA LYS A 75 -2.29 1.69 14.09
C LYS A 75 -3.30 0.55 14.09
N THR A 76 -2.82 -0.69 14.27
CA THR A 76 -3.69 -1.85 14.43
C THR A 76 -3.43 -2.54 15.76
N LYS A 77 -4.49 -3.12 16.34
CA LYS A 77 -4.31 -4.08 17.43
C LYS A 77 -3.68 -5.32 16.81
N LEU A 78 -2.48 -5.67 17.25
CA LEU A 78 -1.87 -6.94 16.89
C LEU A 78 -2.82 -8.06 17.32
N ARG A 79 -3.48 -8.68 16.34
CA ARG A 79 -4.19 -9.94 16.55
C ARG A 79 -3.15 -11.02 16.49
N TYR A 80 -2.58 -11.35 17.64
CA TYR A 80 -1.87 -12.61 17.76
C TYR A 80 -2.86 -13.74 17.51
N PRO A 81 -2.48 -14.78 16.75
CA PRO A 81 -3.33 -15.95 16.66
C PRO A 81 -3.56 -16.45 18.09
N ASN A 82 -4.82 -16.47 18.53
CA ASN A 82 -5.15 -17.08 19.81
C ASN A 82 -4.64 -18.53 19.75
N ASN A 83 -3.94 -19.01 20.77
CA ASN A 83 -3.60 -20.44 20.92
C ASN A 83 -4.83 -21.36 21.06
N ASN A 84 -6.03 -20.82 20.86
CA ASN A 84 -7.25 -21.61 20.74
C ASN A 84 -7.04 -22.61 19.61
N LEU A 85 -6.92 -23.88 19.98
CA LEU A 85 -6.91 -24.97 19.02
C LEU A 85 -8.16 -24.83 18.14
N ARG A 86 -7.96 -24.40 16.90
CA ARG A 86 -8.97 -24.55 15.86
C ARG A 86 -8.95 -26.00 15.43
N TRP A 87 -9.83 -26.79 16.03
CA TRP A 87 -10.02 -28.18 15.65
C TRP A 87 -10.49 -28.24 14.19
N ASN A 88 -9.64 -28.80 13.31
CA ASN A 88 -10.00 -29.06 11.93
C ASN A 88 -10.49 -30.51 11.81
N PHE A 89 -11.81 -30.70 11.85
CA PHE A 89 -12.43 -32.02 11.70
C PHE A 89 -12.43 -32.55 10.26
N LYS A 90 -11.69 -31.93 9.32
CA LYS A 90 -11.51 -32.30 7.90
C LYS A 90 -12.77 -32.96 7.30
N ARG A 91 -12.68 -34.22 6.86
CA ARG A 91 -13.80 -35.01 6.29
C ARG A 91 -14.76 -35.52 7.37
N LEU A 92 -15.20 -34.65 8.27
CA LEU A 92 -16.10 -34.99 9.38
C LEU A 92 -15.59 -36.19 10.19
N ASN A 93 -14.46 -36.04 10.89
CA ASN A 93 -14.03 -37.04 11.87
C ASN A 93 -15.01 -37.05 13.06
N VAL A 94 -16.06 -37.87 12.94
CA VAL A 94 -17.18 -37.95 13.89
C VAL A 94 -16.73 -38.27 15.32
N PRO A 95 -15.82 -39.24 15.56
CA PRO A 95 -15.30 -39.49 16.92
C PRO A 95 -14.65 -38.25 17.54
N ALA A 96 -13.73 -37.59 16.82
CA ALA A 96 -13.05 -36.40 17.34
C ALA A 96 -14.02 -35.24 17.58
N LEU A 97 -15.07 -35.11 16.76
CA LEU A 97 -16.13 -34.12 16.95
C LEU A 97 -16.97 -34.42 18.20
N HIS A 98 -17.31 -35.69 18.43
CA HIS A 98 -18.04 -36.11 19.63
C HIS A 98 -17.25 -35.80 20.90
N ASP A 99 -15.98 -36.18 20.96
CA ASP A 99 -15.11 -35.92 22.10
C ASP A 99 -14.95 -34.43 22.38
N TYR A 100 -14.83 -33.61 21.33
CA TYR A 100 -14.80 -32.15 21.44
C TYR A 100 -16.09 -31.59 22.06
N LEU A 101 -17.25 -32.04 21.58
CA LEU A 101 -18.55 -31.56 22.08
C LEU A 101 -18.82 -31.93 23.55
N GLN A 102 -18.10 -32.90 24.11
CA GLN A 102 -18.17 -33.23 25.55
C GLN A 102 -17.25 -32.36 26.43
N GLN A 103 -16.33 -31.60 25.82
CA GLN A 103 -15.36 -30.74 26.52
C GLN A 103 -15.72 -29.25 26.50
N VAL A 104 -16.80 -28.87 25.80
CA VAL A 104 -17.35 -27.50 25.70
C VAL A 104 -18.62 -27.40 26.54
#